data_AF-U9ULX8-F1
#
_entry.id   AF-U9ULX8-F1
#
_cell.length_a   1.000
_cell.length_b   1.000
_cell.length_c   1.000
_cell.angle_alpha   90.00
_cell.angle_beta   90.00
_cell.angle_gamma   90.00
#
_symmetry.space_group_name_H-M   'P 1'
#
loop_
_entity.id
_entity.type
_entity.pdbx_description
1 polymer ?
#
loop_
_entity_poly.entity_id
_entity_poly.type
_entity_poly.pdbx_seq_one_letter_code
_entity_poly.pdbx_strand_id
1 'polypeptide(L)'
;MVYSTPTAAINETYKKLFNVQTRYSGPLVMGFDDEKIAEELQVGVLFFPFKISVHNITVFIFALGSSTLEELNFTDPGYQSSFSHKFRGKQSLIVQSILKDQCQKDIYQQAEKIQTYSGISPKDAFEQCLKRKILVAGLSGKTNNQVSLNFPLT
;
A
#
# COMPACT_ATOMS: atom_id res chain seq x y z
N MET A 1 20.97 -11.91 16.46
CA MET A 1 20.19 -13.17 16.54
C MET A 1 19.32 -13.22 15.31
N VAL A 2 19.53 -14.22 14.44
CA VAL A 2 18.73 -14.42 13.22
C VAL A 2 17.79 -15.58 13.50
N TYR A 3 16.50 -15.38 13.29
CA TYR A 3 15.50 -16.44 13.49
C TYR A 3 15.18 -17.12 12.16
N SER A 4 14.98 -18.43 12.18
CA SER A 4 14.73 -19.26 11.00
C SER A 4 13.30 -19.15 10.47
N THR A 5 12.35 -18.66 11.27
CA THR A 5 10.95 -18.45 10.85
C THR A 5 10.39 -17.12 11.36
N PRO A 6 9.45 -16.49 10.63
CA PRO A 6 8.74 -15.30 11.10
C PRO A 6 8.03 -15.52 12.43
N THR A 7 7.43 -16.70 12.62
CA THR A 7 6.77 -17.10 13.88
C THR A 7 7.73 -17.07 15.06
N ALA A 8 8.94 -17.62 14.91
CA ALA A 8 9.95 -17.59 15.95
C ALA A 8 10.40 -16.15 16.27
N ALA A 9 10.59 -15.31 15.24
CA ALA A 9 10.96 -13.91 15.42
C ALA A 9 9.88 -13.11 16.17
N ILE A 10 8.61 -13.30 15.82
CA ILE A 10 7.47 -12.62 16.44
C ILE A 10 7.32 -13.06 17.90
N ASN A 11 7.36 -14.36 18.17
CA ASN A 11 7.25 -14.90 19.53
C ASN A 11 8.33 -14.37 20.47
N GLU A 12 9.58 -14.39 20.02
CA GLU A 12 10.69 -13.88 20.84
C GLU A 12 10.62 -12.37 21.04
N THR A 13 10.11 -11.62 20.07
CA THR A 13 9.89 -10.18 20.22
C THR A 13 8.79 -9.89 21.23
N TYR A 14 7.67 -10.62 21.17
CA TYR A 14 6.56 -10.50 22.12
C TYR A 14 7.00 -10.86 23.55
N LYS A 15 7.73 -11.97 23.71
CA LYS A 15 8.30 -12.39 24.99
C LYS A 15 9.21 -11.33 25.58
N LYS A 16 10.06 -10.69 24.77
CA LYS A 16 10.95 -9.61 25.23
C LYS A 16 10.19 -8.36 25.67
N LEU A 17 9.12 -8.00 24.97
CA LEU A 17 8.37 -6.77 25.25
C LEU A 17 7.40 -6.91 26.42
N PHE A 18 6.78 -8.08 26.57
CA PHE A 18 5.65 -8.25 27.49
C PHE A 18 5.90 -9.32 28.57
N ASN A 19 7.05 -10.00 28.54
CA ASN A 19 7.43 -11.07 29.47
C ASN A 19 6.38 -12.20 29.62
N VAL A 20 5.58 -12.43 28.56
CA VAL A 20 4.58 -13.49 28.50
C VAL A 20 4.97 -14.54 27.45
N GLN A 21 4.77 -15.82 27.77
CA GLN A 21 4.93 -16.94 26.84
C GLN A 21 3.66 -17.15 26.01
N THR A 22 3.26 -16.16 25.21
CA THR A 22 2.19 -16.38 24.23
C THR A 22 2.80 -16.83 22.91
N ARG A 23 2.29 -17.93 22.34
CA ARG A 23 2.70 -18.42 21.03
C ARG A 23 1.81 -17.76 19.97
N TYR A 24 2.35 -16.78 19.23
CA TYR A 24 1.81 -16.33 17.96
C TYR A 24 1.79 -17.51 17.00
N SER A 25 0.66 -18.18 16.95
CA SER A 25 0.47 -19.37 16.13
C SER A 25 -0.48 -19.08 14.97
N GLY A 26 -0.90 -17.82 14.79
CA GLY A 26 -2.09 -17.40 14.05
C GLY A 26 -2.32 -18.17 12.74
N PRO A 27 -1.50 -17.98 11.70
CA PRO A 27 -1.73 -18.65 10.42
C PRO A 27 -1.62 -20.18 10.49
N LEU A 28 -0.64 -20.70 11.25
CA LEU A 28 -0.36 -22.13 11.35
C LEU A 28 -1.42 -22.89 12.18
N VAL A 29 -1.94 -22.28 13.23
CA VAL A 29 -3.03 -22.85 14.07
C VAL A 29 -4.38 -22.70 13.40
N MET A 30 -4.56 -21.67 12.58
CA MET A 30 -5.75 -21.54 11.74
C MET A 30 -5.68 -22.42 10.49
N GLY A 31 -4.58 -23.17 10.28
CA GLY A 31 -4.42 -24.08 9.14
C GLY A 31 -4.31 -23.35 7.79
N PHE A 32 -3.94 -22.07 7.78
CA PHE A 32 -3.80 -21.29 6.55
C PHE A 32 -2.60 -21.73 5.69
N ASP A 33 -1.76 -22.62 6.21
CA ASP A 33 -0.72 -23.34 5.48
C ASP A 33 -1.23 -24.61 4.79
N ASP A 34 -2.44 -25.08 5.12
CA ASP A 34 -3.12 -26.15 4.39
C ASP A 34 -3.85 -25.55 3.18
N GLU A 35 -3.44 -25.97 1.98
CA GLU A 35 -4.00 -25.48 0.71
C GLU A 35 -5.51 -25.68 0.63
N LYS A 36 -6.07 -26.77 1.19
CA LYS A 36 -7.51 -27.03 1.15
C LYS A 36 -8.28 -26.07 2.04
N ILE A 37 -7.74 -25.77 3.22
CA ILE A 37 -8.33 -24.77 4.14
C ILE A 37 -8.27 -23.39 3.48
N ALA A 38 -7.15 -23.05 2.85
CA ALA A 38 -7.01 -21.78 2.14
C ALA A 38 -7.99 -21.67 0.95
N GLU A 39 -8.20 -22.75 0.19
CA GLU A 39 -9.18 -22.81 -0.90
C GLU A 39 -10.62 -22.67 -0.40
N GLU A 40 -11.01 -23.40 0.66
CA GLU A 40 -12.34 -23.29 1.26
C GLU A 40 -12.64 -21.86 1.76
N LEU A 41 -11.65 -21.21 2.38
CA LEU A 41 -11.76 -19.83 2.85
C LEU A 41 -11.90 -18.80 1.72
N GLN A 42 -11.51 -19.17 0.49
CA GLN A 42 -11.65 -18.31 -0.69
C GLN A 42 -13.01 -18.49 -1.38
N VAL A 43 -13.78 -19.54 -1.06
CA VAL A 43 -15.09 -19.78 -1.67
C VAL A 43 -16.03 -18.61 -1.38
N GLY A 44 -16.53 -17.96 -2.43
CA GLY A 44 -17.44 -16.81 -2.33
C GLY A 44 -16.75 -15.48 -2.00
N VAL A 45 -15.42 -15.45 -1.87
CA VAL A 45 -14.66 -14.20 -1.74
C VAL A 45 -14.51 -13.55 -3.10
N LEU A 46 -15.14 -12.38 -3.28
CA LEU A 46 -15.11 -11.65 -4.55
C LEU A 46 -13.77 -10.96 -4.83
N PHE A 47 -12.99 -10.69 -3.78
CA PHE A 47 -11.70 -10.01 -3.89
C PHE A 47 -10.83 -10.30 -2.67
N PHE A 48 -9.55 -10.57 -2.90
CA PHE A 48 -8.53 -10.67 -1.85
C PHE A 48 -7.49 -9.54 -2.03
N PRO A 49 -7.12 -8.83 -0.95
CA PRO A 49 -6.02 -7.87 -1.03
C PRO A 49 -4.72 -8.55 -1.44
N PHE A 50 -3.97 -7.93 -2.35
CA PHE A 50 -2.71 -8.47 -2.85
C PHE A 50 -1.62 -7.41 -2.95
N LYS A 51 -0.37 -7.86 -3.10
CA LYS A 51 0.78 -6.99 -3.26
C LYS A 51 1.33 -7.13 -4.67
N ILE A 52 1.70 -6.00 -5.26
CA ILE A 52 2.48 -5.94 -6.50
C ILE A 52 3.78 -5.19 -6.24
N SER A 53 4.82 -5.59 -6.96
CA SER A 53 6.09 -4.87 -6.95
C SER A 53 6.20 -4.05 -8.23
N VAL A 54 6.27 -2.74 -8.09
CA VAL A 54 6.51 -1.81 -9.20
C VAL A 54 7.84 -1.14 -8.94
N HIS A 55 8.86 -1.47 -9.73
CA HIS A 55 10.25 -1.10 -9.48
C HIS A 55 10.68 -1.51 -8.05
N ASN A 56 11.10 -0.57 -7.21
CA ASN A 56 11.53 -0.78 -5.82
C ASN A 56 10.42 -0.48 -4.79
N ILE A 57 9.17 -0.33 -5.24
CA ILE A 57 8.02 -0.05 -4.37
C ILE A 57 7.10 -1.27 -4.36
N THR A 58 6.80 -1.75 -3.15
CA THR A 58 5.74 -2.74 -2.94
C THR A 58 4.44 -2.00 -2.66
N VAL A 59 3.46 -2.17 -3.54
CA VAL A 59 2.12 -1.60 -3.42
C VAL A 59 1.17 -2.68 -2.94
N PHE A 60 0.44 -2.40 -1.87
CA PHE A 60 -0.61 -3.25 -1.33
C PHE A 60 -1.97 -2.72 -1.79
N ILE A 61 -2.67 -3.50 -2.61
CA ILE A 61 -3.99 -3.17 -3.17
C ILE A 61 -5.02 -3.90 -2.31
N PHE A 62 -5.98 -3.16 -1.77
CA PHE A 62 -6.99 -3.71 -0.86
C PHE A 62 -8.43 -3.34 -1.22
N ALA A 63 -8.62 -2.59 -2.31
CA ALA A 63 -9.89 -2.48 -3.00
C ALA A 63 -9.62 -2.14 -4.49
N LEU A 64 -10.38 -2.73 -5.42
CA LEU A 64 -10.22 -2.50 -6.86
C LEU A 64 -11.21 -1.47 -7.43
N GLY A 65 -12.26 -1.11 -6.67
CA GLY A 65 -13.42 -0.42 -7.23
C GLY A 65 -14.27 -1.39 -8.06
N SER A 66 -15.52 -1.01 -8.35
CA SER A 66 -16.42 -1.82 -9.16
C SER A 66 -16.92 -1.01 -10.35
N SER A 67 -16.57 -1.37 -11.58
CA SER A 67 -17.54 -1.25 -12.66
C SER A 67 -17.41 -2.33 -13.72
N THR A 68 -18.50 -2.40 -14.47
CA THR A 68 -18.74 -3.23 -15.64
C THR A 68 -18.53 -2.45 -16.95
N LEU A 69 -17.89 -1.27 -16.92
CA LEU A 69 -17.72 -0.39 -18.09
C LEU A 69 -16.25 -0.33 -18.55
N GLU A 70 -15.97 -0.94 -19.69
CA GLU A 70 -14.64 -0.99 -20.34
C GLU A 70 -14.06 0.40 -20.66
N GLU A 71 -14.91 1.42 -20.81
CA GLU A 71 -14.52 2.79 -21.20
C GLU A 71 -13.68 3.54 -20.14
N LEU A 72 -13.65 3.06 -18.89
CA LEU A 72 -12.91 3.68 -17.78
C LEU A 72 -11.59 2.97 -17.43
N ASN A 73 -11.10 2.05 -18.26
CA ASN A 73 -9.91 1.24 -18.00
C ASN A 73 -9.91 0.54 -16.62
N PHE A 74 -11.10 0.19 -16.10
CA PHE A 74 -11.29 -0.44 -14.77
C PHE A 74 -10.83 0.43 -13.58
N THR A 75 -10.71 1.76 -13.76
CA THR A 75 -10.33 2.71 -12.69
C THR A 75 -11.58 3.31 -12.05
N ASP A 76 -12.42 2.46 -11.50
CA ASP A 76 -13.68 2.92 -10.92
C ASP A 76 -13.54 3.44 -9.49
N PRO A 77 -14.50 4.28 -9.07
CA PRO A 77 -14.59 4.72 -7.68
C PRO A 77 -14.59 3.51 -6.74
N GLY A 78 -13.74 3.56 -5.72
CA GLY A 78 -13.56 2.48 -4.77
C GLY A 78 -12.21 1.76 -4.88
N TYR A 79 -11.37 2.06 -5.88
CA TYR A 79 -9.99 1.59 -5.84
C TYR A 79 -9.25 2.18 -4.63
N GLN A 80 -8.56 1.32 -3.89
CA GLN A 80 -7.68 1.72 -2.79
C GLN A 80 -6.41 0.88 -2.75
N SER A 81 -5.29 1.58 -2.57
CA SER A 81 -4.00 0.95 -2.39
C SER A 81 -3.13 1.72 -1.42
N SER A 82 -2.04 1.10 -0.98
CA SER A 82 -1.08 1.74 -0.10
C SER A 82 0.34 1.29 -0.39
N PHE A 83 1.31 2.13 -0.07
CA PHE A 83 2.72 1.78 -0.13
C PHE A 83 3.52 2.59 0.88
N SER A 84 4.68 2.05 1.22
CA SER A 84 5.61 2.65 2.16
C SER A 84 6.61 3.55 1.44
N HIS A 85 6.68 4.82 1.82
CA HIS A 85 7.65 5.77 1.25
C HIS A 85 8.01 6.88 2.24
N LYS A 86 9.20 7.49 2.06
CA LYS A 86 9.62 8.61 2.90
C LYS A 86 8.87 9.90 2.53
N PHE A 87 8.11 10.44 3.48
CA PHE A 87 7.53 11.78 3.37
C PHE A 87 8.16 12.70 4.41
N ARG A 88 8.69 13.85 3.96
CA ARG A 88 9.44 14.80 4.82
C ARG A 88 10.53 14.12 5.68
N GLY A 89 11.28 13.20 5.06
CA GLY A 89 12.39 12.48 5.71
C GLY A 89 11.97 11.34 6.64
N LYS A 90 10.70 11.21 6.98
CA LYS A 90 10.17 10.15 7.85
C LYS A 90 9.51 9.05 7.04
N GLN A 91 9.61 7.81 7.51
CA GLN A 91 8.89 6.69 6.89
C GLN A 91 7.38 6.94 7.06
N SER A 92 6.63 6.78 5.97
CA SER A 92 5.19 7.03 5.95
C SER A 92 4.47 5.95 5.15
N LEU A 93 3.23 5.69 5.55
CA LEU A 93 2.29 4.93 4.74
C LEU A 93 1.53 5.94 3.87
N ILE A 94 1.62 5.78 2.56
CA ILE A 94 0.85 6.57 1.61
C ILE A 94 -0.32 5.69 1.15
N VAL A 95 -1.54 6.14 1.40
CA VAL A 95 -2.78 5.50 0.96
C VAL A 95 -3.32 6.30 -0.23
N GLN A 96 -3.63 5.60 -1.32
CA GLN A 96 -4.24 6.17 -2.51
C GLN A 96 -5.67 5.68 -2.61
N SER A 97 -6.59 6.57 -2.97
CA SER A 97 -8.00 6.22 -3.19
C SER A 97 -8.51 6.92 -4.44
N ILE A 98 -9.26 6.19 -5.26
CA ILE A 98 -10.00 6.75 -6.40
C ILE A 98 -11.45 6.85 -5.94
N LEU A 99 -11.96 8.07 -5.88
CA LEU A 99 -13.34 8.40 -5.55
C LEU A 99 -14.07 8.78 -6.83
N LYS A 100 -15.39 9.00 -6.74
CA LYS A 100 -16.25 9.29 -7.89
C LYS A 100 -15.74 10.45 -8.75
N ASP A 101 -15.38 11.54 -8.10
CA ASP A 101 -15.08 12.80 -8.78
C ASP A 101 -13.62 13.26 -8.56
N GLN A 102 -12.83 12.49 -7.80
CA GLN A 102 -11.48 12.87 -7.44
C GLN A 102 -10.64 11.67 -7.00
N CYS A 103 -9.32 11.83 -7.05
CA CYS A 103 -8.35 10.95 -6.44
C CYS A 103 -7.77 11.60 -5.19
N GLN A 104 -7.54 10.79 -4.16
CA GLN A 104 -7.01 11.21 -2.88
C GLN A 104 -5.72 10.47 -2.54
N LYS A 105 -4.78 11.16 -1.90
CA LYS A 105 -3.60 10.58 -1.26
C LYS A 105 -3.51 11.03 0.18
N ASP A 106 -3.65 10.06 1.08
CA ASP A 106 -3.51 10.26 2.51
C ASP A 106 -2.14 9.77 2.96
N ILE A 107 -1.46 10.58 3.76
CA ILE A 107 -0.15 10.27 4.30
C ILE A 107 -0.29 10.04 5.79
N TYR A 108 0.17 8.88 6.23
CA TYR A 108 0.14 8.48 7.63
C TYR A 108 1.55 8.37 8.20
N GLN A 109 1.74 8.89 9.41
CA GLN A 109 2.93 8.71 10.24
C GLN A 109 2.47 8.31 11.63
N GLN A 110 3.09 7.28 12.22
CA GLN A 110 2.76 6.81 13.57
C GLN A 110 1.25 6.57 13.77
N ALA A 111 0.59 5.98 12.77
CA ALA A 111 -0.86 5.72 12.71
C ALA A 111 -1.78 6.97 12.64
N GLU A 112 -1.23 8.18 12.61
CA GLU A 112 -1.98 9.41 12.43
C GLU A 112 -1.93 9.88 10.97
N LYS A 113 -3.08 10.33 10.45
CA LYS A 113 -3.14 10.99 9.14
C LYS A 113 -2.62 12.41 9.26
N ILE A 114 -1.48 12.70 8.61
CA ILE A 114 -0.81 13.99 8.71
C ILE A 114 -1.11 14.93 7.54
N GLN A 115 -1.53 14.39 6.39
CA GLN A 115 -1.76 15.18 5.19
C GLN A 115 -2.69 14.42 4.23
N THR A 116 -3.57 15.17 3.59
CA THR A 116 -4.38 14.71 2.45
C THR A 116 -4.06 15.59 1.24
N TYR A 117 -3.97 14.97 0.07
CA TYR A 117 -3.91 15.63 -1.23
C TYR A 117 -5.04 15.09 -2.11
N SER A 118 -5.78 15.97 -2.77
CA SER A 118 -6.85 15.58 -3.69
C SER A 118 -6.63 16.21 -5.07
N GLY A 119 -6.97 15.49 -6.13
CA GLY A 119 -6.88 15.98 -7.50
C GLY A 119 -7.89 15.27 -8.39
N ILE A 120 -8.15 15.81 -9.58
CA ILE A 120 -9.16 15.25 -10.49
C ILE A 120 -8.69 13.90 -11.04
N SER A 121 -7.37 13.71 -11.20
CA SER A 121 -6.76 12.43 -11.56
C SER A 121 -5.74 11.92 -10.53
N PRO A 122 -5.35 10.63 -10.57
CA PRO A 122 -4.29 10.09 -9.72
C PRO A 122 -2.94 10.81 -9.91
N LYS A 123 -2.71 11.30 -11.14
CA LYS A 123 -1.54 12.11 -11.51
C LYS A 123 -1.58 13.47 -10.82
N ASP A 124 -2.71 14.16 -10.84
CA ASP A 124 -2.85 15.48 -10.20
C ASP A 124 -2.61 15.39 -8.69
N ALA A 125 -3.20 14.39 -8.04
CA ALA A 125 -2.98 14.14 -6.62
C ALA A 125 -1.51 13.78 -6.31
N PHE A 126 -0.82 13.07 -7.21
CA PHE A 126 0.61 12.79 -7.09
C PHE A 126 1.47 14.04 -7.26
N GLU A 127 1.19 14.83 -8.28
CA GLU A 127 1.91 16.07 -8.54
C GLU A 127 1.76 17.05 -7.39
N GLN A 128 0.57 17.19 -6.79
CA GLN A 128 0.39 18.03 -5.61
C GLN A 128 1.18 17.52 -4.40
N CYS A 129 1.26 16.20 -4.21
CA CYS A 129 2.10 15.58 -3.19
C CYS A 129 3.60 15.90 -3.41
N LEU A 130 4.07 15.98 -4.66
CA LEU A 130 5.47 16.23 -5.02
C LEU A 130 5.84 17.71 -5.17
N LYS A 131 4.93 18.57 -5.63
CA LYS A 131 5.15 20.00 -5.91
C LYS A 131 5.63 20.77 -4.67
N ARG A 132 5.32 20.28 -3.46
CA ARG A 132 5.88 20.84 -2.21
C ARG A 132 7.36 20.52 -1.92
N LYS A 133 8.05 19.75 -2.78
CA LYS A 133 9.53 19.64 -2.75
C LYS A 133 10.25 20.68 -3.62
N ILE A 134 9.58 21.38 -4.54
CA ILE A 134 10.25 22.27 -5.52
C ILE A 134 10.33 23.73 -5.05
N LEU A 135 9.62 24.13 -3.99
CA LEU A 135 9.64 25.53 -3.52
C LEU A 135 10.71 25.85 -2.45
N VAL A 136 11.61 24.92 -2.11
CA VAL A 136 12.71 25.17 -1.13
C VAL A 136 14.11 24.88 -1.70
N ALA A 137 14.25 24.60 -3.00
CA ALA A 137 15.55 24.60 -3.63
C ALA A 137 15.43 25.27 -5.00
N GLY A 138 15.60 26.59 -5.01
CA GLY A 138 16.00 27.25 -6.24
C GLY A 138 17.29 26.61 -6.74
N LEU A 139 17.29 26.23 -8.01
CA LEU A 139 18.29 26.62 -9.01
C LEU A 139 18.08 25.77 -10.27
N SER A 140 17.83 26.52 -11.35
CA SER A 140 18.10 26.17 -12.74
C SER A 140 19.21 25.12 -12.90
N GLY A 141 18.90 24.00 -13.53
CA GLY A 141 19.89 22.97 -13.85
C GLY A 141 19.23 21.71 -14.38
N LYS A 142 19.04 21.67 -15.70
CA LYS A 142 18.60 20.53 -16.52
C LYS A 142 18.89 19.16 -15.90
N THR A 143 17.89 18.30 -15.83
CA THR A 143 17.94 16.95 -16.47
C THR A 143 16.58 16.28 -16.39
N ASN A 144 16.15 15.80 -17.56
CA ASN A 144 15.01 14.94 -17.79
C ASN A 144 15.10 13.70 -16.89
N ASN A 145 13.96 13.32 -16.30
CA ASN A 145 13.47 11.93 -16.25
C ASN A 145 12.06 11.96 -15.63
N GLN A 146 11.05 12.12 -16.49
CA GLN A 146 9.65 11.88 -16.13
C GLN A 146 9.49 10.37 -15.95
N VAL A 147 9.28 9.91 -14.71
CA VAL A 147 8.80 8.54 -14.46
C VAL A 147 7.28 8.62 -14.33
N SER A 148 6.60 8.44 -15.46
CA SER A 148 5.19 8.07 -15.46
C SER A 148 5.08 6.61 -15.03
N LEU A 149 4.41 6.35 -13.92
CA LEU A 149 4.02 4.99 -13.53
C LEU A 149 2.88 4.56 -14.47
N ASN A 150 3.24 4.07 -15.65
CA ASN A 150 2.32 3.32 -16.49
C ASN A 150 2.28 1.90 -15.92
N PHE A 151 1.12 1.49 -15.41
CA PHE A 151 0.88 0.11 -15.00
C PHE A 151 0.80 -0.75 -16.26
N PRO A 152 1.67 -1.76 -16.45
CA PRO A 152 1.54 -2.69 -17.57
C PRO A 152 0.40 -3.68 -17.29
N LEU A 153 -0.44 -3.88 -18.30
CA LEU A 153 -1.47 -4.92 -18.36
C LEU A 153 -0.81 -6.26 -18.73
N THR A 154 -1.15 -7.31 -17.99
CA THR A 154 -1.20 -8.69 -18.49
C THR A 154 -2.46 -9.33 -17.94
#